data_AF-A0A3R9PS30-F1
#
_entry.id   AF-A0A3R9PS30-F1
#
_cell.length_a   1.000
_cell.length_b   1.000
_cell.length_c   1.000
_cell.angle_alpha   90.00
_cell.angle_beta   90.00
_cell.angle_gamma   90.00
#
_symmetry.space_group_name_H-M   'P 1'
#
loop_
_entity.id
_entity.type
_entity.pdbx_description
1 polymer ?
#
loop_
_entity_poly.entity_id
_entity_poly.type
_entity_poly.pdbx_seq_one_letter_code
_entity_poly.pdbx_strand_id
1 'polypeptide(L)'
;MTEKQKYYALQALVCEQLPHFAVDRAIRAGYGQQYASASTRLAHVKQGKVASLPDLLALVEHSLPEFPIPAHLRPEGTSAPLFEK
;
A
#
# COMPACT_ATOMS: atom_id res chain seq x y z
N MET A 1 13.02 12.38 -1.62
CA MET A 1 11.66 12.32 -2.23
C MET A 1 10.63 12.53 -1.14
N THR A 2 9.55 13.26 -1.43
CA THR A 2 8.37 13.31 -0.55
C THR A 2 7.64 11.98 -0.55
N GLU A 3 6.86 11.67 0.48
CA GLU A 3 6.05 10.44 0.51
C GLU A 3 5.12 10.31 -0.70
N LYS A 4 4.53 11.43 -1.12
CA LYS A 4 3.69 11.49 -2.32
C LYS A 4 4.48 11.13 -3.58
N GLN A 5 5.73 11.58 -3.71
CA GLN A 5 6.61 11.20 -4.83
C GLN A 5 6.98 9.71 -4.77
N LYS A 6 7.32 9.19 -3.58
CA LYS A 6 7.58 7.75 -3.39
C LYS A 6 6.36 6.90 -3.74
N TYR A 7 5.17 7.36 -3.36
CA TYR A 7 3.90 6.72 -3.67
C TYR A 7 3.68 6.61 -5.19
N TYR A 8 3.79 7.70 -5.94
CA TYR A 8 3.57 7.63 -7.40
C TYR A 8 4.67 6.83 -8.11
N ALA A 9 5.92 6.91 -7.64
CA ALA A 9 7.00 6.11 -8.17
C ALA A 9 6.75 4.61 -7.95
N LEU A 10 6.34 4.21 -6.74
CA LEU A 10 5.98 2.82 -6.44
C LEU A 10 4.75 2.40 -7.24
N GLN A 11 3.71 3.25 -7.29
CA GLN A 11 2.46 2.97 -8.01
C GLN A 11 2.74 2.72 -9.49
N ALA A 12 3.61 3.51 -10.12
CA ALA A 12 3.99 3.32 -11.52
C ALA A 12 4.70 1.98 -11.76
N LEU A 13 5.48 1.49 -10.78
CA LEU A 13 6.16 0.19 -10.89
C LEU A 13 5.20 -0.99 -10.71
N VAL A 14 4.21 -0.84 -9.81
CA VAL A 14 3.33 -1.95 -9.44
C VAL A 14 1.98 -1.93 -10.14
N CYS A 15 1.58 -0.86 -10.84
CA CYS A 15 0.23 -0.80 -11.42
C CYS A 15 -0.02 -1.87 -12.49
N GLU A 16 1.01 -2.26 -13.24
CA GLU A 16 0.93 -3.31 -14.26
C GLU A 16 1.05 -4.72 -13.65
N GLN A 17 1.67 -4.84 -12.47
CA GLN A 17 1.91 -6.12 -11.82
C GLN A 17 0.85 -6.46 -10.77
N LEU A 18 0.13 -5.46 -10.26
CA LEU A 18 -0.84 -5.65 -9.18
C LEU A 18 -2.05 -6.46 -9.66
N PRO A 19 -2.31 -7.64 -9.06
CA PRO A 19 -3.45 -8.44 -9.46
C PRO A 19 -4.77 -7.74 -9.11
N HIS A 20 -5.84 -8.08 -9.84
CA HIS A 20 -7.18 -7.53 -9.57
C HIS A 20 -7.59 -7.72 -8.09
N PHE A 21 -7.31 -8.90 -7.54
CA PHE A 21 -7.61 -9.34 -6.17
C PHE A 21 -6.61 -8.86 -5.10
N ALA A 22 -5.71 -7.92 -5.41
CA ALA A 22 -4.74 -7.41 -4.44
C ALA A 22 -5.37 -6.83 -3.17
N VAL A 23 -6.50 -6.12 -3.33
CA VAL A 23 -7.28 -5.56 -2.21
C VAL A 23 -7.82 -6.69 -1.33
N ASP A 24 -8.47 -7.69 -1.93
CA ASP A 24 -9.00 -8.84 -1.20
C ASP A 24 -7.91 -9.62 -0.45
N ARG A 25 -6.74 -9.80 -1.06
CA ARG A 25 -5.59 -10.44 -0.41
C ARG A 25 -5.13 -9.68 0.82
N ALA A 26 -4.97 -8.36 0.71
CA ALA A 26 -4.56 -7.53 1.85
C ALA A 26 -5.59 -7.58 2.99
N ILE A 27 -6.89 -7.49 2.68
CA ILE A 27 -7.96 -7.60 3.68
C ILE A 27 -7.97 -8.98 4.35
N ARG A 28 -7.83 -10.07 3.57
CA ARG A 28 -7.75 -11.44 4.10
C ARG A 28 -6.50 -11.69 4.94
N ALA A 29 -5.39 -11.02 4.63
CA ALA A 29 -4.18 -11.05 5.42
C ALA A 29 -4.29 -10.30 6.76
N GLY A 30 -5.44 -9.66 7.01
CA GLY A 30 -5.71 -8.93 8.25
C GLY A 30 -5.53 -7.42 8.15
N TYR A 31 -5.08 -6.90 7.01
CA TYR A 31 -4.86 -5.46 6.85
C TYR A 31 -6.18 -4.68 6.96
N GLY A 32 -6.23 -3.75 7.91
CA GLY A 32 -7.38 -2.88 8.09
C GLY A 32 -8.68 -3.58 8.52
N GLN A 33 -8.63 -4.83 9.00
CA GLN A 33 -9.82 -5.54 9.55
C GLN A 33 -10.52 -4.76 10.67
N GLN A 34 -9.76 -3.92 11.39
CA GLN A 34 -10.26 -3.00 12.41
C GLN A 34 -11.09 -1.83 11.85
N TYR A 35 -11.10 -1.62 10.52
CA TYR A 35 -11.78 -0.51 9.87
C TYR A 35 -12.77 -1.04 8.82
N ALA A 36 -14.05 -0.71 8.98
CA ALA A 36 -15.10 -1.09 8.03
C ALA A 36 -14.83 -0.59 6.59
N SER A 37 -14.05 0.49 6.43
CA SER A 37 -13.73 1.12 5.16
C SER A 37 -12.38 0.72 4.56
N ALA A 38 -11.66 -0.24 5.14
CA ALA A 38 -10.32 -0.62 4.69
C ALA A 38 -10.28 -1.07 3.23
N SER A 39 -11.26 -1.86 2.78
CA SER A 39 -11.34 -2.33 1.40
C SER A 39 -11.49 -1.16 0.42
N THR A 40 -12.38 -0.20 0.74
CA THR A 40 -12.59 1.01 -0.07
C THR A 40 -11.33 1.88 -0.11
N ARG A 41 -10.66 2.06 1.03
CA ARG A 41 -9.41 2.83 1.12
C ARG A 41 -8.32 2.21 0.24
N LEU A 42 -8.11 0.90 0.36
CA LEU A 42 -7.14 0.17 -0.47
C LEU A 42 -7.50 0.22 -1.95
N ALA A 43 -8.79 0.15 -2.31
CA ALA A 43 -9.23 0.32 -3.69
C ALA A 43 -8.90 1.72 -4.23
N HIS A 44 -9.09 2.77 -3.43
CA HIS A 44 -8.72 4.13 -3.80
C HIS A 44 -7.21 4.32 -3.95
N VAL A 45 -6.42 3.68 -3.09
CA VAL A 45 -4.95 3.67 -3.16
C VAL A 45 -4.50 2.96 -4.44
N LYS A 46 -5.02 1.76 -4.71
CA LYS A 46 -4.74 1.04 -5.97
C LYS A 46 -5.10 1.89 -7.21
N GLN A 47 -6.21 2.62 -7.16
CA GLN A 47 -6.69 3.48 -8.25
C GLN A 47 -5.95 4.82 -8.39
N GLY A 48 -5.04 5.19 -7.48
CA GLY A 48 -4.39 6.51 -7.54
C GLY A 48 -5.23 7.67 -6.99
N LYS A 49 -6.40 7.40 -6.43
CA LYS A 49 -7.30 8.41 -5.86
C LYS A 49 -6.83 8.90 -4.48
N VAL A 50 -6.12 8.05 -3.74
CA VAL A 50 -5.56 8.37 -2.42
C VAL A 50 -4.08 8.04 -2.44
N ALA A 51 -3.24 9.07 -2.32
CA ALA A 51 -1.79 8.90 -2.29
C ALA A 51 -1.32 8.53 -0.88
N SER A 52 -1.38 7.24 -0.56
CA SER A 52 -0.91 6.68 0.71
C SER A 52 0.16 5.64 0.45
N LEU A 53 1.41 6.02 0.72
CA LEU A 53 2.56 5.12 0.63
C LEU A 53 2.43 3.88 1.53
N PRO A 54 2.06 3.97 2.82
CA PRO A 54 1.99 2.78 3.69
C PRO A 54 0.90 1.80 3.25
N ASP A 55 -0.26 2.30 2.79
CA ASP A 55 -1.32 1.43 2.26
C ASP A 55 -0.88 0.74 0.96
N LEU A 56 -0.17 1.46 0.09
CA LEU A 56 0.34 0.90 -1.16
C LEU A 56 1.41 -0.17 -0.89
N LEU A 57 2.30 0.08 0.07
CA LEU A 57 3.30 -0.90 0.49
C LEU A 57 2.66 -2.16 1.05
N ALA A 58 1.71 -2.04 1.97
CA ALA A 58 1.00 -3.20 2.51
C ALA A 58 0.27 -3.97 1.40
N LEU A 59 -0.36 -3.26 0.47
CA LEU A 59 -1.03 -3.88 -0.67
C LEU A 59 -0.03 -4.66 -1.54
N VAL A 60 1.14 -4.09 -1.84
CA VAL A 60 2.21 -4.76 -2.60
C VAL A 60 2.79 -5.94 -1.82
N GLU A 61 3.10 -5.79 -0.53
CA GLU A 61 3.66 -6.87 0.30
C GLU A 61 2.73 -8.09 0.39
N HIS A 62 1.42 -7.87 0.52
CA HIS A 62 0.46 -8.96 0.61
C HIS A 62 0.09 -9.58 -0.76
N SER A 63 0.13 -8.79 -1.84
CA SER A 63 -0.31 -9.27 -3.15
C SER A 63 0.84 -9.72 -4.06
N LEU A 64 2.03 -9.15 -3.88
CA LEU A 64 3.27 -9.38 -4.61
C LEU A 64 4.46 -9.55 -3.64
N PRO A 65 4.50 -10.61 -2.83
CA PRO A 65 5.55 -10.82 -1.83
C PRO A 65 6.96 -10.96 -2.42
N GLU A 66 7.06 -11.36 -3.69
CA GLU A 66 8.33 -11.51 -4.42
C GLU A 66 8.80 -10.22 -5.10
N PHE A 67 7.98 -9.15 -5.06
CA PHE A 67 8.32 -7.90 -5.72
C PHE A 67 9.41 -7.14 -4.93
N PRO A 68 10.57 -6.85 -5.54
CA PRO A 68 11.66 -6.16 -4.85
C PRO A 68 11.35 -4.65 -4.75
N ILE A 69 10.69 -4.25 -3.66
CA ILE A 69 10.40 -2.84 -3.39
C ILE A 69 11.74 -2.10 -3.16
N PRO A 70 12.09 -1.10 -3.99
CA PRO A 70 13.34 -0.35 -3.81
C PRO A 70 13.41 0.33 -2.44
N ALA A 71 14.55 0.22 -1.75
CA ALA A 71 14.71 0.74 -0.38
C ALA A 71 14.42 2.25 -0.25
N HIS A 72 14.75 3.03 -1.29
CA HIS A 72 14.48 4.48 -1.33
C HIS A 72 12.99 4.82 -1.44
N LEU A 73 12.13 3.86 -1.82
CA LEU A 73 10.67 4.00 -1.86
C LEU A 73 10.00 3.56 -0.56
N ARG A 74 10.73 2.91 0.35
CA ARG A 74 10.22 2.66 1.70
C ARG A 74 10.18 3.95 2.51
N PRO A 75 9.24 4.09 3.47
CA PRO A 75 9.24 5.20 4.40
C PRO A 75 10.56 5.21 5.17
N GLU A 76 11.28 6.33 5.13
CA GLU A 76 12.50 6.51 5.92
C GLU A 76 12.06 6.86 7.34
N GLY A 77 11.92 5.85 8.20
CA GLY A 77 11.63 6.06 9.63
C GLY A 77 10.17 6.00 10.05
N THR A 78 9.45 4.94 9.70
CA THR A 78 8.25 4.53 10.47
C THR A 78 8.53 3.20 11.15
N SER A 79 9.28 3.27 12.24
CA SER A 79 9.01 2.39 13.37
C SER A 79 7.74 2.90 14.04
N ALA A 80 6.81 1.98 14.33
CA ALA A 80 5.53 2.15 15.03
C ALA A 80 4.31 2.63 14.21
N PRO A 81 3.13 2.01 14.45
CA PRO A 81 1.88 2.37 13.80
C PRO A 81 1.45 3.77 14.26
N LEU A 82 1.44 4.73 13.33
CA LEU A 82 0.89 6.06 13.52
C LEU A 82 -0.63 6.03 13.32
N PHE A 83 -1.36 5.43 14.27
CA PHE A 83 -2.78 5.74 14.48
C PHE A 83 -3.08 5.67 15.98
N GLU A 84 -2.65 6.71 16.71
CA GLU A 84 -3.06 6.96 18.10
C GLU A 84 -4.52 7.44 18.15
N LYS A 85 -5.24 6.84 19.12
CA LYS A 85 -6.54 7.17 19.74
C LYS A 85 -7.84 7.00 18.93
#